data_AF-A0A4C1ZWK0-F1
#
_entry.id   AF-A0A4C1ZWK0-F1
#
_cell.length_a   1.000
_cell.length_b   1.000
_cell.length_c   1.000
_cell.angle_alpha   90.00
_cell.angle_beta   90.00
_cell.angle_gamma   90.00
#
_symmetry.space_group_name_H-M   'P 1'
#
loop_
_entity.id
_entity.type
_entity.pdbx_description
1 polymer ?
#
loop_
_entity_poly.entity_id
_entity_poly.type
_entity_poly.pdbx_seq_one_letter_code
_entity_poly.pdbx_strand_id
1 'polypeptide(L)'
;MPDEKRYADKRLCNLEKKFKKNKIFYDEYKLQIANLLQKRYAEPTPGVLTSPRTWYLQHFAVVHPQKGKIRLVFDAAARTAGRSLNDALLPGPDLL
;
A
#
# COMPACT_ATOMS: atom_id res chain seq x y z
N MET A 1 10.48 -10.45 8.30
CA MET A 1 11.18 -9.27 7.74
C MET A 1 11.56 -8.31 8.86
N PRO A 2 12.31 -7.24 8.59
CA PRO A 2 12.67 -6.21 9.56
C PRO A 2 11.48 -5.33 9.94
N ASP A 3 11.52 -4.61 11.07
CA ASP A 3 10.48 -3.62 11.38
C ASP A 3 10.52 -2.45 10.35
N GLU A 4 9.50 -2.39 9.49
CA GLU A 4 9.39 -1.42 8.39
C GLU A 4 8.50 -0.22 8.73
N LYS A 5 7.94 -0.17 9.94
CA LYS A 5 6.89 0.79 10.33
C LYS A 5 7.32 2.23 10.09
N ARG A 6 8.55 2.58 10.52
CA ARG A 6 9.08 3.94 10.37
C ARG A 6 9.16 4.40 8.90
N TYR A 7 9.47 3.49 7.98
CA TYR A 7 9.55 3.82 6.56
C TYR A 7 8.16 3.91 5.93
N ALA A 8 7.24 3.02 6.33
CA ALA A 8 5.83 3.10 5.96
C ALA A 8 5.18 4.42 6.42
N ASP A 9 5.40 4.82 7.68
CA ASP A 9 4.91 6.07 8.25
C ASP A 9 5.44 7.29 7.48
N LYS A 10 6.75 7.30 7.17
CA LYS A 10 7.35 8.39 6.38
C LYS A 10 6.71 8.53 5.00
N ARG A 11 6.42 7.41 4.34
CA ARG A 11 5.72 7.40 3.04
C ARG A 11 4.28 7.86 3.17
N LEU A 12 3.58 7.43 4.22
CA LEU A 12 2.22 7.88 4.50
C LEU A 12 2.17 9.40 4.73
N CYS A 13 3.06 9.96 5.55
CA CYS A 13 3.13 11.41 5.76
C CYS A 13 3.36 12.18 4.45
N ASN A 14 4.16 11.65 3.52
CA ASN A 14 4.37 12.28 2.22
C ASN A 14 3.12 12.20 1.34
N LEU A 15 2.38 11.10 1.40
CA LEU A 15 1.11 10.93 0.70
C LEU A 15 0.04 11.90 1.26
N GLU A 16 -0.05 12.05 2.58
CA GLU A 16 -0.95 13.02 3.22
C GLU A 16 -0.63 14.47 2.82
N LYS A 17 0.66 14.83 2.72
CA LYS A 17 1.08 16.13 2.18
C LYS A 17 0.60 16.32 0.74
N LYS A 18 0.60 15.28 -0.09
CA LYS A 18 0.03 15.34 -1.45
C LYS A 18 -1.49 15.51 -1.42
N PHE A 19 -2.20 14.81 -0.52
CA PHE A 19 -3.64 14.97 -0.34
C PHE A 19 -4.03 16.40 0.00
N LYS A 20 -3.28 17.06 0.89
CA LYS A 20 -3.50 18.46 1.24
C LYS A 20 -3.30 19.42 0.07
N LYS A 21 -2.40 19.10 -0.86
CA LYS A 21 -2.07 19.95 -2.02
C LYS A 21 -3.01 19.71 -3.22
N ASN A 22 -3.58 18.52 -3.36
CA ASN A 22 -4.42 18.15 -4.50
C ASN A 22 -5.68 17.43 -4.03
N LYS A 23 -6.77 18.18 -3.94
CA LYS A 23 -8.07 17.69 -3.48
C LYS A 23 -8.68 16.65 -4.44
N ILE A 24 -8.54 16.84 -5.75
CA ILE A 24 -9.06 15.89 -6.75
C ILE A 24 -8.38 14.53 -6.57
N PHE A 25 -7.05 14.54 -6.44
CA PHE A 25 -6.28 13.32 -6.19
C PHE A 25 -6.71 12.63 -4.89
N TYR A 26 -6.94 13.39 -3.81
CA TYR A 26 -7.43 12.84 -2.55
C TYR A 26 -8.83 12.21 -2.67
N ASP A 27 -9.77 12.89 -3.34
CA ASP A 27 -11.14 12.41 -3.51
C ASP A 27 -11.17 11.10 -4.33
N GLU A 28 -10.37 11.01 -5.40
CA GLU A 28 -10.21 9.75 -6.14
C GLU A 28 -9.57 8.64 -5.30
N TYR A 29 -8.55 8.98 -4.50
CA TYR A 29 -7.86 8.03 -3.62
C TYR A 29 -8.82 7.44 -2.60
N LYS A 30 -9.63 8.31 -1.97
CA LYS A 30 -10.65 7.93 -1.00
C LYS A 30 -11.67 6.98 -1.62
N LEU A 31 -12.09 7.23 -2.87
CA LEU A 31 -13.01 6.35 -3.58
C LEU A 31 -12.41 4.95 -3.81
N GLN A 32 -11.13 4.86 -4.20
CA GLN A 32 -10.46 3.57 -4.39
C GLN A 32 -10.36 2.77 -3.08
N ILE A 33 -9.99 3.42 -1.97
CA ILE A 33 -9.95 2.78 -0.65
C ILE A 33 -11.36 2.32 -0.23
N ALA A 34 -12.38 3.16 -0.41
CA ALA A 34 -13.76 2.80 -0.10
C ALA A 34 -14.23 1.58 -0.91
N ASN A 35 -13.86 1.50 -2.19
CA ASN A 35 -14.17 0.34 -3.04
C ASN A 35 -13.54 -0.96 -2.52
N LEU A 36 -12.30 -0.92 -2.01
CA LEU A 36 -11.65 -2.09 -1.43
C LEU A 36 -12.41 -2.60 -0.19
N LEU A 37 -12.83 -1.68 0.68
CA LEU A 37 -13.59 -1.99 1.89
C LEU A 37 -14.98 -2.53 1.54
N GLN A 38 -15.69 -1.89 0.60
CA GLN A 38 -17.02 -2.31 0.16
C GLN A 38 -17.00 -3.71 -0.45
N LYS A 39 -15.98 -4.01 -1.26
CA LYS A 39 -15.79 -5.33 -1.87
C LYS A 39 -15.23 -6.39 -0.91
N ARG A 40 -14.95 -6.02 0.34
CA ARG A 40 -14.32 -6.90 1.34
C ARG A 40 -12.95 -7.44 0.92
N TYR A 41 -12.25 -6.70 0.06
CA TYR A 41 -10.85 -6.99 -0.29
C TYR A 41 -9.87 -6.45 0.75
N ALA A 42 -10.33 -5.51 1.58
CA ALA A 42 -9.63 -5.02 2.75
C ALA A 42 -10.63 -4.83 3.89
N GLU A 43 -10.13 -4.85 5.12
CA GLU A 43 -10.90 -4.56 6.33
C GLU A 43 -10.08 -3.73 7.31
N PRO A 44 -10.72 -2.94 8.18
CA PRO A 44 -10.02 -2.28 9.28
C PRO A 44 -9.36 -3.33 10.17
N THR A 45 -8.07 -3.15 10.47
CA THR A 45 -7.33 -4.06 11.35
C THR A 45 -7.90 -4.05 12.78
N PRO A 46 -8.10 -5.20 13.44
CA PRO A 46 -8.56 -5.28 14.82
C PRO A 46 -7.47 -4.81 15.79
N GLY A 47 -7.41 -3.50 16.03
CA GLY A 47 -6.54 -2.87 17.02
C GLY A 47 -5.04 -2.88 16.69
N VAL A 48 -4.24 -2.35 17.64
CA VAL A 48 -2.78 -2.31 17.54
C VAL A 48 -2.22 -3.68 17.97
N LEU A 49 -2.42 -4.71 17.14
CA LEU A 49 -1.73 -5.98 17.29
C LEU A 49 -0.30 -5.82 16.74
N THR A 50 0.57 -5.19 17.52
CA THR A 50 2.02 -5.21 17.24
C THR A 50 2.58 -6.52 17.75
N SER A 51 2.54 -7.53 16.88
CA SER A 51 3.33 -8.74 17.07
C SER A 51 4.68 -8.59 16.36
N PRO A 52 5.69 -9.41 16.68
CA PRO A 52 6.93 -9.49 15.90
C PRO A 52 6.72 -9.86 14.42
N ARG A 53 5.51 -10.26 14.01
CA ARG A 53 5.14 -10.60 12.63
C ARG A 53 4.19 -9.58 12.00
N THR A 54 4.09 -8.38 12.54
CA THR A 54 3.28 -7.31 11.95
C THR A 54 4.05 -6.64 10.80
N TRP A 55 3.43 -6.60 9.63
CA TRP A 55 3.98 -6.01 8.40
C TRP A 55 3.17 -4.79 7.98
N TYR A 56 3.84 -3.77 7.45
CA TYR A 56 3.18 -2.57 6.92
C TYR A 56 3.42 -2.48 5.42
N LEU A 57 2.38 -2.78 4.64
CA LEU A 57 2.47 -2.68 3.18
C LEU A 57 2.20 -1.23 2.75
N GLN A 58 3.21 -0.61 2.17
CA GLN A 58 3.08 0.75 1.65
C GLN A 58 2.17 0.76 0.43
N HIS A 59 1.51 1.90 0.21
CA HIS A 59 0.69 2.09 -0.97
C HIS A 59 0.88 3.48 -1.56
N PHE A 60 0.69 3.58 -2.87
CA PHE A 60 0.67 4.84 -3.60
C PHE A 60 -0.26 4.74 -4.81
N ALA A 61 -0.57 5.87 -5.43
CA ALA A 61 -1.38 5.88 -6.64
C ALA A 61 -0.56 6.29 -7.86
N VAL A 62 -0.85 5.66 -8.99
CA VAL A 62 -0.35 6.03 -10.32
C VAL A 62 -1.52 6.41 -11.21
N VAL A 63 -1.33 7.38 -12.11
CA VAL A 63 -2.38 7.79 -13.06
C VAL A 63 -2.31 6.89 -14.28
N HIS A 64 -3.46 6.33 -14.68
CA HIS A 64 -3.55 5.56 -15.92
C HIS A 64 -3.53 6.51 -17.12
N PRO A 65 -2.50 6.45 -18.00
CA PRO A 65 -2.26 7.47 -19.02
C PRO A 65 -3.43 7.66 -19.99
N GLN A 66 -4.15 6.58 -20.33
CA GLN A 66 -5.28 6.64 -21.26
C GLN A 66 -6.63 6.92 -20.61
N LYS A 67 -6.81 6.59 -19.32
CA LYS A 67 -8.12 6.65 -18.65
C LYS A 67 -8.24 7.87 -17.73
N GLY A 68 -7.12 8.54 -17.43
CA GLY A 68 -7.05 9.66 -16.49
C GLY A 68 -7.27 9.27 -15.02
N LYS A 69 -7.71 8.05 -14.73
CA LYS A 69 -8.02 7.57 -13.38
C LYS A 69 -6.78 7.08 -12.65
N ILE A 70 -6.74 7.29 -11.34
CA ILE A 70 -5.71 6.66 -10.52
C ILE A 70 -5.93 5.14 -10.36
N ARG A 71 -4.82 4.42 -10.19
CA ARG A 71 -4.78 3.04 -9.70
C ARG A 71 -4.00 2.99 -8.41
N LEU A 72 -4.59 2.38 -7.38
CA LEU A 72 -3.92 2.13 -6.12
C LEU A 72 -2.95 0.95 -6.29
N VAL A 73 -1.70 1.15 -5.89
CA VAL A 73 -0.61 0.17 -5.95
C VAL A 73 -0.16 -0.10 -4.52
N PHE A 74 -0.04 -1.37 -4.17
CA PHE A 74 0.56 -1.83 -2.93
C PHE A 74 1.99 -2.30 -3.21
N ASP A 75 2.96 -1.67 -2.58
CA ASP A 75 4.38 -1.80 -2.89
C ASP A 75 5.03 -2.95 -2.10
N ALA A 76 4.79 -4.19 -2.54
CA ALA A 76 5.40 -5.38 -1.96
C ALA A 76 6.89 -5.55 -2.31
N ALA A 77 7.39 -4.77 -3.27
CA ALA A 77 8.79 -4.76 -3.70
C ALA A 77 9.67 -3.81 -2.88
N ALA A 78 9.06 -2.94 -2.06
CA ALA A 78 9.80 -2.06 -1.16
C ALA A 78 10.74 -2.88 -0.26
N ARG A 79 12.02 -2.51 -0.25
CA ARG A 79 13.06 -3.22 0.53
C ARG A 79 13.34 -2.47 1.83
N THR A 80 13.28 -3.18 2.95
CA THR A 80 13.76 -2.73 4.26
C THR A 80 14.86 -3.67 4.74
N ALA A 81 15.98 -3.11 5.23
CA ALA A 81 17.20 -3.84 5.59
C ALA A 81 17.58 -4.96 4.60
N GLY A 82 17.46 -4.67 3.30
CA GLY A 82 17.87 -5.58 2.24
C GLY A 82 16.88 -6.70 1.88
N ARG A 83 15.65 -6.72 2.42
CA ARG A 83 14.59 -7.68 2.06
C ARG A 83 13.27 -6.98 1.75
N SER A 84 12.46 -7.54 0.85
CA SER A 84 11.10 -7.10 0.49
C SER A 84 10.09 -8.22 0.68
N LEU A 85 8.80 -7.90 0.78
CA LEU A 85 7.74 -8.91 0.93
C LEU A 85 7.81 -9.97 -0.18
N ASN A 86 8.09 -9.55 -1.41
CA ASN A 86 8.25 -10.45 -2.56
C ASN A 86 9.37 -11.49 -2.35
N ASP A 87 10.46 -11.15 -1.65
CA ASP A 87 11.55 -12.09 -1.37
C ASP A 87 11.14 -13.21 -0.38
N ALA A 88 10.04 -13.04 0.35
CA ALA A 88 9.53 -14.02 1.32
C ALA A 88 8.33 -14.82 0.81
N LEU A 89 7.82 -14.52 -0.39
CA LEU A 89 6.78 -15.31 -1.02
C LEU A 89 7.37 -16.60 -1.57
N LEU A 90 6.63 -17.70 -1.45
CA LEU A 90 7.01 -18.95 -2.09
C LEU A 90 6.91 -18.77 -3.61
N PRO A 91 7.88 -19.28 -4.39
CA PRO A 91 7.75 -19.30 -5.84
C PRO A 91 6.52 -20.11 -6.23
N GLY A 92 5.74 -19.60 -7.19
CA GLY A 92 4.67 -20.35 -7.80
C GLY A 92 5.22 -21.50 -8.66
N PRO A 93 4.38 -22.49 -9.00
CA PRO A 93 4.75 -23.52 -9.96
C PRO A 93 5.13 -22.85 -11.29
N ASP A 94 6.20 -23.34 -11.91
CA ASP A 94 6.58 -22.93 -13.25
C ASP A 94 5.56 -23.52 -14.24
N LEU A 95 4.85 -22.65 -14.97
CA LEU A 95 3.78 -23.03 -15.91
C LEU A 95 4.20 -22.82 -17.37
N LEU A 96 5.52 -22.75 -17.63
CA LEU A 96 6.09 -22.69 -18.98
C LEU A 96 5.89 -23.98 -19.78
#